data_AF-A0A7C6VXF2-F1
#
_entry.id   AF-A0A7C6VXF2-F1
#
_cell.length_a   1.000
_cell.length_b   1.000
_cell.length_c   1.000
_cell.angle_alpha   90.00
_cell.angle_beta   90.00
_cell.angle_gamma   90.00
#
_symmetry.space_group_name_H-M   'P 1'
#
loop_
_entity.id
_entity.type
_entity.pdbx_description
1 polymer ?
#
loop_
_entity_poly.entity_id
_entity_poly.type
_entity_poly.pdbx_seq_one_letter_code
_entity_poly.pdbx_strand_id
1 'polypeptide(L)' 'MRLDFDSEQPIYIQLAEAIEDDILKGILPEETQVPSTTELSVMLKINPATARKGVNLLVDEGILYK' A
#
# COMPACT_ATOMS: atom_id res chain seq x y z
N MET A 1 1.81 4.81 6.72
CA MET A 1 2.45 4.73 5.39
C MET A 1 3.62 5.70 5.22
N ARG A 2 4.86 5.18 5.13
CA ARG A 2 6.07 5.95 4.77
C ARG A 2 6.92 5.09 3.82
N LEU A 3 7.47 5.69 2.78
CA LEU A 3 8.35 5.02 1.81
C LEU A 3 9.76 5.58 1.91
N ASP A 4 10.75 4.72 1.64
CA ASP A 4 12.15 5.08 1.50
C ASP A 4 12.57 4.93 0.02
N PHE A 5 12.73 6.05 -0.66
CA PHE A 5 13.09 6.07 -2.08
C PHE A 5 14.59 5.86 -2.34
N ASP A 6 15.41 5.92 -1.29
CA ASP A 6 16.84 5.63 -1.37
C ASP A 6 17.14 4.14 -1.10
N SER A 7 16.14 3.38 -0.67
CA SER A 7 16.22 1.93 -0.48
C SER A 7 16.29 1.17 -1.81
N GLU A 8 17.05 0.07 -1.84
CA GLU A 8 17.07 -0.87 -2.97
C GLU A 8 15.76 -1.67 -3.11
N GLN A 9 14.90 -1.65 -2.08
CA GLN A 9 13.64 -2.36 -2.10
C GLN A 9 12.66 -1.71 -3.07
N PRO A 10 12.02 -2.48 -3.97
CA PRO A 10 11.02 -1.95 -4.89
C PRO A 10 9.86 -1.24 -4.17
N ILE A 11 9.49 -0.06 -4.66
CA ILE A 11 8.46 0.81 -4.07
C ILE A 11 7.10 0.12 -3.88
N TYR A 12 6.71 -0.80 -4.78
CA TYR A 12 5.43 -1.51 -4.62
C TYR A 12 5.45 -2.50 -3.45
N ILE A 13 6.62 -3.04 -3.07
CA ILE A 13 6.79 -3.91 -1.91
C ILE A 13 6.73 -3.04 -0.66
N GLN A 14 7.48 -1.94 -0.62
CA GLN A 14 7.43 -1.00 0.49
C GLN A 14 6.01 -0.46 0.73
N LEU A 15 5.22 -0.25 -0.33
CA LEU A 15 3.83 0.15 -0.21
C LEU A 15 2.96 -0.93 0.45
N ALA A 16 3.11 -2.19 0.05
CA ALA A 16 2.37 -3.30 0.65
C ALA A 16 2.69 -3.40 2.15
N GLU A 17 3.98 -3.44 2.51
CA GLU A 17 4.45 -3.45 3.90
C GLU A 17 3.93 -2.24 4.68
N ALA A 18 3.95 -1.04 4.08
CA ALA A 18 3.47 0.17 4.73
C ALA A 18 1.95 0.18 4.99
N ILE A 19 1.16 -0.52 4.18
CA ILE A 19 -0.28 -0.71 4.40
C ILE A 19 -0.49 -1.76 5.49
N GLU A 20 0.20 -2.90 5.43
CA GLU A 20 0.16 -3.94 6.47
C GLU A 20 0.51 -3.36 7.85
N ASP A 21 1.57 -2.57 7.93
CA ASP A 21 1.99 -1.88 9.14
C ASP A 21 0.90 -0.98 9.73
N ASP A 22 0.18 -0.26 8.87
CA ASP A 22 -0.91 0.63 9.29
C ASP A 22 -2.14 -0.16 9.75
N ILE A 23 -2.41 -1.33 9.15
CA ILE A 23 -3.44 -2.28 9.62
C ILE A 23 -3.05 -2.83 11.00
N LEU A 24 -1.82 -3.32 11.16
CA LEU A 24 -1.31 -3.86 12.43
C LEU A 24 -1.32 -2.83 13.56
N LYS A 25 -1.10 -1.55 13.24
CA LYS A 25 -1.16 -0.42 14.19
C LYS A 25 -2.60 0.05 14.47
N GLY A 26 -3.61 -0.49 13.77
CA GLY A 26 -5.00 -0.07 13.87
C GLY A 26 -5.30 1.31 13.27
N ILE A 27 -4.38 1.85 12.47
CA ILE A 27 -4.57 3.11 11.72
C ILE A 27 -5.55 2.89 10.58
N LEU A 28 -5.48 1.70 9.95
CA LEU A 28 -6.46 1.18 9.00
C LEU A 28 -7.23 0.04 9.70
N PRO A 29 -8.38 0.32 10.33
CA PRO A 29 -9.14 -0.72 11.01
C PRO A 29 -9.63 -1.79 10.03
N GLU A 30 -9.80 -3.01 10.53
CA GLU A 30 -10.43 -4.09 9.77
C GLU A 30 -11.79 -3.67 9.20
N GLU A 31 -12.15 -4.24 8.05
CA GLU A 31 -13.42 -3.96 7.36
C GLU A 31 -13.62 -2.48 6.96
N THR A 32 -12.55 -1.68 6.92
CA THR A 32 -12.58 -0.32 6.42
C THR A 32 -11.88 -0.17 5.07
N GLN A 33 -12.30 0.85 4.33
CA GLN A 33 -11.74 1.13 3.02
C GLN A 33 -10.31 1.67 3.15
N VAL A 34 -9.35 1.01 2.50
CA VAL A 34 -8.01 1.56 2.27
C VAL A 34 -8.03 2.65 1.20
N PRO A 35 -7.07 3.59 1.20
CA PRO A 35 -6.96 4.58 0.13
C PRO A 35 -6.89 3.91 -1.24
N SER A 36 -7.61 4.46 -2.20
CA SER A 36 -7.62 3.94 -3.57
C SER A 36 -6.24 4.05 -4.22
N THR A 37 -5.99 3.23 -5.25
CA THR A 37 -4.72 3.27 -6.00
C THR A 37 -4.39 4.66 -6.54
N THR A 38 -5.39 5.44 -6.94
CA THR A 38 -5.23 6.84 -7.38
C THR A 38 -4.81 7.74 -6.21
N GLU A 39 -5.48 7.65 -5.07
CA GLU A 39 -5.15 8.44 -3.88
C GLU A 39 -3.75 8.12 -3.37
N LEU A 40 -3.37 6.84 -3.32
CA LEU A 40 -2.01 6.41 -2.98
C LEU A 40 -0.97 6.98 -3.94
N SER A 41 -1.26 6.99 -5.25
CA SER A 41 -0.34 7.54 -6.25
C SER A 41 -0.08 9.04 -6.06
N VAL A 42 -1.12 9.80 -5.69
CA VAL A 42 -1.01 11.24 -5.43
C VAL A 42 -0.33 11.52 -4.09
N MET A 43 -0.77 10.85 -3.02
CA MET A 43 -0.28 11.04 -1.66
C MET A 43 1.22 10.72 -1.54
N LEU A 44 1.63 9.60 -2.13
CA LEU A 44 3.01 9.09 -2.04
C LEU A 44 3.87 9.52 -3.23
N LYS A 45 3.30 10.24 -4.21
CA LYS A 45 3.96 10.68 -5.45
C LYS A 45 4.63 9.53 -6.22
N ILE A 46 3.93 8.41 -6.34
CA ILE A 46 4.39 7.21 -7.05
C ILE A 46 3.57 6.98 -8.32
N ASN A 47 4.10 6.20 -9.26
CA ASN A 47 3.38 5.84 -10.48
C ASN A 47 2.09 5.05 -10.12
N PRO A 48 0.91 5.36 -10.70
CA PRO A 48 -0.34 4.64 -10.43
C PRO A 48 -0.25 3.12 -10.66
N ALA A 49 0.53 2.68 -11.65
CA ALA A 49 0.77 1.26 -11.88
C ALA A 49 1.57 0.60 -10.74
N THR A 50 2.48 1.33 -10.10
CA THR A 50 3.22 0.88 -8.91
C THR A 50 2.30 0.78 -7.70
N ALA A 51 1.44 1.79 -7.48
CA ALA A 51 0.44 1.78 -6.42
C ALA A 51 -0.50 0.58 -6.55
N ARG A 52 -1.05 0.38 -7.76
CA ARG A 52 -1.89 -0.78 -8.08
C ARG A 52 -1.16 -2.11 -7.87
N LYS A 53 0.13 -2.20 -8.21
CA LYS A 53 0.92 -3.42 -8.01
C LYS A 53 1.07 -3.75 -6.52
N GLY A 54 1.33 -2.75 -5.68
CA GLY A 54 1.41 -2.96 -4.22
C GLY A 54 0.07 -3.37 -3.61
N VAL A 55 -1.02 -2.70 -3.98
CA VAL A 55 -2.37 -3.07 -3.51
C VAL A 55 -2.77 -4.48 -3.98
N ASN A 56 -2.49 -4.84 -5.23
CA ASN A 56 -2.81 -6.18 -5.73
C ASN A 56 -2.02 -7.28 -5.01
N LEU A 57 -0.78 -7.02 -4.58
CA LEU A 57 0.00 -7.99 -3.80
C LEU A 57 -0.76 -8.39 -2.52
N LEU A 58 -1.29 -7.41 -1.80
CA LEU A 58 -2.09 -7.65 -0.59
C LEU A 58 -3.42 -8.34 -0.87
N VAL A 59 -4.02 -8.11 -2.04
CA VAL A 59 -5.22 -8.83 -2.48
C VAL A 59 -4.91 -10.29 -2.77
N ASP A 60 -3.79 -10.55 -3.46
CA ASP A 60 -3.35 -11.91 -3.79
C ASP A 60 -2.98 -12.71 -2.52
N GLU A 61 -2.48 -12.02 -1.48
CA GLU A 61 -2.19 -12.58 -0.16
C GLU A 61 -3.42 -12.72 0.75
N GLY A 62 -4.57 -12.19 0.34
CA GLY A 62 -5.82 -12.26 1.10
C GLY A 62 -5.91 -11.29 2.29
N ILE A 63 -5.00 -10.32 2.37
CA ILE A 63 -5.00 -9.26 3.39
C ILE A 63 -6.03 -8.18 3.04
N LEU A 64 -6.14 -7.84 1.75
CA LEU A 64 -7.16 -6.93 1.23
C LEU A 64 -8.14 -7.68 0.33
N TYR A 65 -9.33 -7.12 0.18
CA TYR A 65 -10.34 -7.61 -0.75
C TYR A 65 -11.00 -6.44 -1.52
N LYS A 66 -11.74 -6.76 -2.58
CA LYS A 66 -12.43 -5.79 -3.45
C LYS A 66 -13.93 -5.84 -3.27
#